data_AF-A0A847QEL0-F1
#
_entry.id   AF-A0A847QEL0-F1
#
_cell.length_a   1.000
_cell.length_b   1.000
_cell.length_c   1.000
_cell.angle_alpha   90.00
_cell.angle_beta   90.00
_cell.angle_gamma   90.00
#
_symmetry.space_group_name_H-M   'P 1'
#
loop_
_entity.id
_entity.type
_entity.pdbx_description
1 polymer ?
#
loop_
_entity_poly.entity_id
_entity_poly.type
_entity_poly.pdbx_seq_one_letter_code
_entity_poly.pdbx_strand_id
1 'polypeptide(L)'
;MTNVVLTLVVGVLGYKIAKFLKIPAPGILGSMLFVGITNIFFGYAKFIRPIKIFSVALSGAYIGVKIKRKDVINFKYVIKPFFILVFAFTINTFLVGSIIHYF
;
A
#
# COMPACT_ATOMS: atom_id res chain seq x y z
N MET A 1 2.80 22.28 -7.52
CA MET A 1 1.96 21.52 -8.47
C MET A 1 2.81 20.53 -9.27
N THR A 2 3.88 20.97 -9.93
CA THR A 2 4.76 20.16 -10.80
C THR A 2 5.27 18.85 -10.19
N ASN A 3 5.80 18.88 -8.97
CA ASN A 3 6.39 17.68 -8.34
C ASN A 3 5.37 16.57 -8.01
N VAL A 4 4.09 16.94 -7.85
CA VAL A 4 3.01 16.00 -7.55
C VAL A 4 2.65 15.22 -8.80
N VAL A 5 2.52 15.93 -9.93
CA VAL A 5 2.30 15.29 -11.23
C VAL A 5 3.45 14.35 -11.55
N LEU A 6 4.70 14.76 -11.28
CA LEU A 6 5.87 13.90 -11.45
C LEU A 6 5.81 12.65 -10.57
N THR A 7 5.39 12.79 -9.31
CA THR A 7 5.21 11.65 -8.38
C THR A 7 4.15 10.68 -8.89
N LEU A 8 3.04 11.18 -9.43
CA LEU A 8 1.98 10.37 -10.00
C LEU A 8 2.44 9.64 -11.28
N VAL A 9 3.13 10.34 -12.18
CA VAL A 9 3.65 9.75 -13.42
C VAL A 9 4.63 8.63 -13.10
N VAL A 10 5.57 8.86 -12.18
CA VAL A 10 6.55 7.85 -11.77
C VAL A 10 5.86 6.68 -11.06
N GLY A 11 4.84 6.94 -10.24
CA GLY A 11 4.03 5.88 -9.62
C GLY A 11 3.33 4.99 -10.65
N VAL A 12 2.78 5.58 -11.73
CA VAL A 12 2.14 4.83 -12.82
C VAL A 12 3.17 4.01 -13.62
N LEU A 13 4.36 4.56 -13.85
CA LEU A 13 5.46 3.82 -14.47
C LEU A 13 5.89 2.62 -13.60
N GLY A 14 6.05 2.83 -12.30
CA GLY A 14 6.33 1.78 -11.32
C GLY A 14 5.28 0.67 -11.32
N TYR A 15 3.99 1.02 -11.40
CA TYR A 15 2.91 0.05 -11.58
C TYR A 15 3.06 -0.77 -12.86
N LYS A 16 3.31 -0.13 -14.01
CA LYS A 16 3.45 -0.84 -15.30
C LYS A 16 4.62 -1.82 -15.27
N ILE A 17 5.76 -1.40 -14.73
CA ILE A 17 6.95 -2.24 -14.59
C ILE A 17 6.68 -3.41 -13.63
N ALA A 18 6.08 -3.15 -12.47
CA ALA A 18 5.75 -4.21 -11.51
C ALA A 18 4.70 -5.20 -12.05
N LYS A 19 3.75 -4.72 -12.86
CA LYS A 19 2.78 -5.57 -13.55
C LYS A 19 3.47 -6.48 -14.57
N PHE A 20 4.42 -5.95 -15.33
CA PHE A 20 5.22 -6.73 -16.28
C PHE A 20 6.04 -7.81 -15.56
N LEU A 21 6.62 -7.48 -14.41
CA LEU A 21 7.37 -8.39 -13.55
C LEU A 21 6.50 -9.38 -12.74
N LYS A 22 5.17 -9.35 -12.90
CA LYS A 22 4.21 -10.21 -12.17
C LYS A 22 4.36 -10.14 -10.64
N ILE A 23 4.76 -8.98 -10.11
CA ILE A 23 4.88 -8.75 -8.68
C ILE A 23 3.47 -8.76 -8.06
N PRO A 24 3.25 -9.41 -6.90
CA PRO A 24 1.97 -9.35 -6.20
C PRO A 24 1.59 -7.89 -5.87
N ALA A 25 0.30 -7.55 -5.95
CA ALA A 25 -0.18 -6.19 -5.71
C ALA A 25 0.64 -5.07 -6.42
N PRO A 26 0.79 -5.13 -7.76
CA PRO A 26 1.72 -4.28 -8.50
C PRO A 26 1.37 -2.78 -8.41
N GLY A 27 0.10 -2.45 -8.15
CA GLY A 27 -0.34 -1.07 -7.93
C GLY A 27 0.19 -0.45 -6.65
N ILE A 28 0.41 -1.25 -5.61
CA ILE A 28 0.89 -0.78 -4.29
C ILE A 28 2.41 -0.91 -4.23
N LEU A 29 2.94 -2.12 -4.40
CA LEU A 29 4.38 -2.37 -4.28
C LEU A 29 5.17 -1.69 -5.40
N GLY A 30 4.69 -1.76 -6.64
CA GLY A 30 5.37 -1.16 -7.79
C GLY A 30 5.46 0.35 -7.72
N SER A 31 4.37 1.02 -7.35
CA SER A 31 4.36 2.47 -7.20
C SER A 31 5.23 2.92 -6.01
N MET A 32 5.14 2.25 -4.87
CA MET A 32 5.93 2.58 -3.67
C MET A 32 7.44 2.40 -3.89
N LEU A 33 7.87 1.28 -4.46
CA LEU A 33 9.29 1.02 -4.72
C LEU A 33 9.86 2.00 -5.73
N PHE A 34 9.18 2.20 -6.86
CA PHE A 34 9.70 3.03 -7.94
C PHE A 34 9.74 4.52 -7.55
N VAL A 35 8.69 5.03 -6.91
CA VAL A 35 8.68 6.40 -6.37
C VAL A 35 9.68 6.54 -5.22
N GLY A 36 9.81 5.54 -4.34
CA GLY A 36 10.77 5.56 -3.24
C GLY A 36 12.22 5.65 -3.73
N ILE A 37 12.61 4.78 -4.66
CA ILE A 37 13.95 4.76 -5.25
C ILE A 37 14.25 6.09 -5.95
N THR A 38 13.36 6.54 -6.83
CA THR A 38 13.55 7.80 -7.57
C THR A 38 13.55 9.03 -6.64
N ASN A 39 12.79 8.99 -5.54
CA ASN A 39 12.82 10.05 -4.55
C ASN A 39 14.15 10.11 -3.78
N ILE A 40 14.81 8.98 -3.51
CA ILE A 40 16.13 8.99 -2.88
C ILE A 40 17.16 9.75 -3.74
N PHE A 41 17.08 9.61 -5.07
CA PHE A 41 18.00 10.30 -5.98
C PHE A 41 17.66 11.77 -6.24
N PHE A 42 16.36 12.09 -6.35
CA PHE A 42 15.92 13.39 -6.88
C PHE A 42 15.12 14.24 -5.88
N GLY A 43 14.71 13.70 -4.72
CA GLY A 43 14.06 14.44 -3.63
C GLY A 43 12.74 15.13 -3.98
N TYR A 44 12.05 14.72 -5.04
CA TYR A 44 10.87 15.44 -5.55
C TYR A 44 9.53 14.96 -4.97
N ALA A 45 9.47 13.79 -4.33
CA ALA A 45 8.19 13.19 -3.96
C ALA A 45 7.43 14.09 -2.97
N LYS A 46 6.25 14.55 -3.39
CA LYS A 46 5.37 15.37 -2.55
C LYS A 46 4.08 14.65 -2.24
N PHE A 47 3.77 14.60 -0.95
CA PHE A 47 2.56 13.98 -0.44
C PHE A 47 1.44 15.03 -0.28
N ILE A 48 0.32 14.85 -0.98
CA ILE A 48 -0.87 15.72 -0.84
C ILE A 48 -1.88 15.06 0.10
N ARG A 49 -2.22 15.76 1.19
CA ARG A 49 -3.20 15.29 2.20
C ARG A 49 -4.58 14.94 1.61
N PRO A 50 -5.22 15.80 0.78
CA PRO A 50 -6.48 15.46 0.12
C PRO A 50 -6.43 14.13 -0.65
N ILE A 51 -5.39 13.91 -1.46
CA ILE A 51 -5.25 12.70 -2.28
C ILE A 51 -5.17 11.44 -1.41
N LYS A 52 -4.48 11.50 -0.26
CA LYS A 52 -4.48 10.41 0.72
C LYS A 52 -5.89 10.07 1.17
N ILE A 53 -6.64 11.07 1.60
CA ILE A 53 -7.98 10.90 2.17
C ILE A 53 -8.91 10.29 1.11
N PHE A 54 -8.91 10.83 -0.12
CA PHE A 54 -9.68 10.29 -1.23
C PHE A 54 -9.29 8.86 -1.58
N SER A 55 -7.98 8.55 -1.64
CA SER A 55 -7.50 7.21 -2.00
C SER A 55 -7.89 6.15 -0.97
N VAL A 56 -7.81 6.48 0.32
CA VAL A 56 -8.21 5.59 1.42
C VAL A 56 -9.73 5.41 1.44
N ALA A 57 -10.50 6.50 1.28
CA ALA A 57 -11.96 6.44 1.22
C ALA A 57 -12.44 5.58 0.03
N LEU A 58 -11.88 5.78 -1.16
CA LEU A 58 -12.22 5.02 -2.36
C LEU A 58 -11.85 3.54 -2.23
N SER A 59 -10.68 3.24 -1.65
CA SER A 59 -10.25 1.86 -1.39
C SER A 59 -11.18 1.18 -0.38
N GLY A 60 -11.56 1.88 0.69
CA GLY A 60 -12.52 1.40 1.68
C GLY A 60 -13.89 1.14 1.09
N ALA A 61 -14.42 2.08 0.29
CA ALA A 61 -15.68 1.92 -0.42
C ALA A 61 -15.63 0.73 -1.39
N TYR A 62 -14.56 0.59 -2.15
CA TYR A 62 -14.37 -0.53 -3.09
C TYR A 62 -14.31 -1.89 -2.40
N ILE A 63 -13.60 -1.97 -1.26
CA ILE A 63 -13.58 -3.20 -0.43
C ILE A 63 -14.98 -3.47 0.11
N GLY A 64 -15.69 -2.46 0.62
CA GLY A 64 -17.04 -2.58 1.17
C GLY A 64 -18.06 -3.11 0.16
N VAL A 65 -18.05 -2.60 -1.08
CA VAL A 65 -18.95 -3.06 -2.16
C VAL A 65 -18.74 -4.55 -2.51
N LYS A 66 -17.54 -5.09 -2.27
CA LYS A 66 -17.26 -6.52 -2.51
C LYS A 66 -17.79 -7.44 -1.42
N ILE A 67 -18.10 -6.92 -0.23
CA ILE A 67 -18.59 -7.71 0.89
C ILE A 67 -20.06 -8.08 0.62
N LYS A 68 -20.32 -9.39 0.47
CA LYS A 68 -21.66 -9.93 0.28
C LYS A 68 -22.16 -10.57 1.58
N ARG A 69 -23.47 -10.79 1.69
CA ARG A 69 -24.09 -11.47 2.84
C ARG A 69 -23.43 -12.81 3.17
N LYS A 70 -23.02 -13.58 2.16
CA LYS A 70 -22.27 -14.83 2.33
C LYS A 70 -20.91 -14.65 3.02
N ASP A 71 -20.22 -13.55 2.76
CA ASP A 71 -18.90 -13.27 3.33
C ASP A 71 -19.04 -12.90 4.81
N VAL A 72 -20.14 -12.22 5.18
CA VAL A 72 -20.49 -11.92 6.57
C VAL A 72 -20.83 -13.20 7.36
N ILE A 73 -21.59 -14.13 6.78
CA ILE A 73 -21.90 -15.41 7.43
C ILE A 73 -20.62 -16.24 7.63
N ASN A 74 -19.72 -16.23 6.64
CA ASN A 74 -18.44 -16.92 6.70
C ASN A 74 -17.37 -16.16 7.50
N PHE A 75 -17.67 -14.97 8.03
CA PHE A 75 -16.72 -14.12 8.74
C PHE A 75 -16.09 -14.81 9.96
N LYS A 76 -16.85 -15.70 10.62
CA LYS A 76 -16.34 -16.54 11.74
C LYS A 76 -15.16 -17.43 11.37
N TYR A 77 -14.99 -17.78 10.08
CA TYR A 77 -13.83 -18.55 9.61
C TYR A 77 -12.63 -17.65 9.28
N VAL A 78 -12.88 -16.36 9.03
CA VAL A 78 -11.86 -15.37 8.66
C VAL A 78 -11.32 -14.63 9.89
N ILE A 79 -12.07 -14.58 10.99
CA ILE A 79 -11.66 -13.87 12.21
C ILE A 79 -10.38 -14.44 12.84
N LYS A 80 -10.24 -15.78 12.87
CA LYS A 80 -9.03 -16.45 13.38
C LYS A 80 -7.79 -16.12 12.54
N PRO A 81 -7.77 -16.33 11.20
CA PRO A 81 -6.62 -15.95 10.39
C PRO A 81 -6.36 -14.43 10.40
N PHE A 82 -7.39 -13.60 10.55
CA PHE A 82 -7.25 -12.16 10.70
C PHE A 82 -6.40 -11.79 11.92
N PHE A 83 -6.70 -12.31 13.10
CA PHE A 83 -5.92 -12.02 14.31
C PHE A 83 -4.48 -12.54 14.22
N ILE A 84 -4.28 -13.71 13.62
CA ILE A 84 -2.93 -14.26 13.38
C ILE A 84 -2.13 -13.30 12.48
N LEU A 85 -2.74 -12.82 11.39
CA LEU A 85 -2.13 -11.86 10.48
C LEU A 85 -1.79 -10.54 11.19
N VAL A 86 -2.74 -9.96 11.94
CA VAL A 86 -2.50 -8.69 12.66
C VAL A 86 -1.37 -8.83 13.67
N PHE A 87 -1.33 -9.93 14.41
CA PHE A 87 -0.29 -10.17 15.40
C PHE A 87 1.09 -10.36 14.75
N ALA A 88 1.16 -11.17 13.69
CA ALA A 88 2.38 -11.36 12.92
C ALA A 88 2.89 -10.05 12.29
N PHE A 89 2.01 -9.25 11.70
CA PHE A 89 2.37 -7.93 11.14
C PHE A 89 2.82 -6.94 12.21
N THR A 90 2.22 -6.97 13.39
CA THR A 90 2.61 -6.13 14.52
C THR A 90 4.02 -6.48 14.97
N ILE A 91 4.30 -7.77 15.20
CA ILE A 91 5.65 -8.23 15.55
C ILE A 91 6.65 -7.84 14.46
N ASN A 92 6.33 -8.11 13.19
CA ASN A 92 7.19 -7.75 12.06
C ASN A 92 7.51 -6.25 12.05
N THR A 93 6.51 -5.40 12.27
CA THR A 93 6.69 -3.94 12.29
C THR A 93 7.58 -3.50 13.45
N PHE A 94 7.38 -4.06 14.64
CA PHE A 94 8.24 -3.77 15.79
C PHE A 94 9.68 -4.21 15.55
N LEU A 95 9.89 -5.43 15.05
CA LEU A 95 11.24 -5.95 14.75
C LEU A 95 11.96 -5.08 13.73
N VAL A 96 11.32 -4.78 12.60
CA VAL A 96 11.91 -3.92 11.55
C VAL A 96 12.18 -2.52 12.09
N GLY A 97 11.24 -1.95 12.86
CA GLY A 97 11.42 -0.65 13.50
C GLY A 97 12.61 -0.62 14.46
N SER A 98 12.76 -1.66 15.30
CA SER A 98 13.91 -1.79 16.21
C SER A 98 15.23 -1.96 15.47
N ILE A 99 15.26 -2.74 14.39
CA ILE A 99 16.46 -2.88 13.54
C ILE A 99 16.87 -1.53 12.96
N ILE A 100 15.92 -0.77 12.42
CA ILE A 100 16.20 0.55 11.83
C ILE A 100 16.62 1.56 12.89
N HIS A 101 16.10 1.51 14.12
CA HIS A 101 16.51 2.42 15.19
C HIS A 101 17.91 2.10 15.74
N TYR A 102 18.31 0.82 15.71
CA TYR A 102 19.61 0.39 16.23
C TYR A 102 20.76 0.62 15.23
N PHE A 103 20.45 0.71 13.93
CA PHE A 103 21.40 0.94 12.84
C PHE A 103 21.52 2.43 12.50
#